data_AF-A0AA36IJA8-F1
#
_entry.id   AF-A0AA36IJA8-F1
#
_cell.length_a   1.000
_cell.length_b   1.000
_cell.length_c   1.000
_cell.angle_alpha   90.00
_cell.angle_beta   90.00
_cell.angle_gamma   90.00
#
_symmetry.space_group_name_H-M   'P 1'
#
loop_
_entity.id
_entity.type
_entity.pdbx_description
1 polymer ?
#
loop_
_entity_poly.entity_id
_entity_poly.type
_entity_poly.pdbx_seq_one_letter_code
_entity_poly.pdbx_strand_id
1 'polypeptide(L)'
;MGHTDVLPFLLGERKRESAKPAEICIAPCDKAAEPSPCSSHSTEVGENKLRDFSRANSFESEEPLSYLSKEAALQLQQGLLAAYTSAGFQKRLHEMSRKFKAQRVDPHLSADFKLLVRTQQFQILPLYGFDPSEQGVEDMLQAFEEFKDDPDIYVNASAIQEAIFSPWQESHPKAIESIGFARKPGTKVTIMEMLQSLLISFSEPHFQEEIAKLKLDYDALAGRCTFANLSQKVSVPDPQGYYHLPGRAELALQLQQPVLTCFGFSPTRGGVCDMVRHCVPYLSDLAVAELFDNINM
;
A
#
# COMPACT_ATOMS: atom_id res chain seq x y z
N MET A 1 1.44 -8.40 17.99
CA MET A 1 0.17 -8.04 17.33
C MET A 1 0.54 -6.97 16.32
N GLY A 2 0.83 -7.39 15.08
CA GLY A 2 1.07 -6.45 13.99
C GLY A 2 -0.27 -6.13 13.37
N HIS A 3 -0.87 -4.99 13.72
CA HIS A 3 -1.92 -4.40 12.91
C HIS A 3 -1.24 -3.87 11.67
N THR A 4 -1.35 -4.60 10.55
CA THR A 4 -1.03 -4.06 9.24
C THR A 4 -1.96 -2.89 8.99
N ASP A 5 -1.42 -1.67 8.93
CA ASP A 5 -2.17 -0.48 8.53
C ASP A 5 -2.77 -0.74 7.14
N VAL A 6 -4.09 -0.88 7.08
CA VAL A 6 -4.86 -1.17 5.85
C VAL A 6 -5.08 0.09 5.01
N LEU A 7 -5.03 1.26 5.64
CA LEU A 7 -5.30 2.57 5.04
C LEU A 7 -4.28 3.06 3.97
N PRO A 8 -2.95 2.79 4.06
CA PRO A 8 -1.97 3.30 3.10
C PRO A 8 -2.17 2.78 1.66
N PHE A 9 -2.84 1.64 1.47
CA PHE A 9 -3.00 1.03 0.15
C PHE A 9 -4.01 1.76 -0.76
N LEU A 10 -4.93 2.56 -0.19
CA LEU A 10 -5.90 3.35 -0.95
C LEU A 10 -5.31 4.63 -1.56
N LEU A 11 -4.10 5.02 -1.13
CA LEU A 11 -3.51 6.29 -1.52
C LEU A 11 -2.59 6.20 -2.75
N GLY A 12 -2.06 5.04 -3.11
CA GLY A 12 -1.05 4.97 -4.17
C GLY A 12 0.05 6.02 -3.97
N GLU A 13 0.49 6.22 -2.72
CA GLU A 13 1.47 7.26 -2.39
C GLU A 13 2.81 6.93 -3.03
N ARG A 14 3.14 7.64 -4.13
CA ARG A 14 4.53 7.98 -4.38
C ARG A 14 4.86 9.12 -3.44
N LYS A 15 5.67 8.86 -2.41
CA LYS A 15 6.35 9.92 -1.65
C LYS A 15 6.99 10.89 -2.66
N ARG A 16 6.64 12.18 -2.55
CA ARG A 16 7.31 13.25 -3.29
C ARG A 16 8.78 13.26 -2.88
N GLU A 17 9.60 12.64 -3.70
CA GLU A 17 11.04 12.80 -3.66
C GLU A 17 11.34 14.26 -4.05
N SER A 18 11.94 15.00 -3.12
CA SER A 18 12.47 16.34 -3.37
C SER A 18 13.56 16.23 -4.44
N ALA A 19 13.17 16.47 -5.68
CA ALA A 19 14.10 16.55 -6.80
C ALA A 19 14.97 17.80 -6.63
N LYS A 20 16.27 17.59 -6.41
CA LYS A 20 17.28 18.62 -6.62
C LYS A 20 17.25 19.07 -8.09
N PRO A 21 17.38 20.37 -8.39
CA PRO A 21 17.38 20.84 -9.76
C PRO A 21 18.64 20.33 -10.48
N ALA A 22 18.43 19.59 -11.57
CA ALA A 22 19.49 19.32 -12.54
C ALA A 22 19.74 20.61 -13.34
N GLU A 23 20.98 21.10 -13.29
CA GLU A 23 21.45 22.16 -14.19
C GLU A 23 21.39 21.63 -15.64
N ILE A 24 20.46 22.20 -16.40
CA ILE A 24 20.36 22.01 -17.85
C ILE A 24 21.24 23.08 -18.51
N CYS A 25 22.37 22.67 -19.06
CA CYS A 25 23.15 23.50 -19.98
C CYS A 25 22.38 23.66 -21.30
N ILE A 26 21.92 24.88 -21.58
CA ILE A 26 21.32 25.26 -22.86
C ILE A 26 22.42 25.78 -23.77
N ALA A 27 22.64 25.10 -24.91
CA ALA A 27 23.43 25.63 -26.02
C ALA A 27 22.52 26.47 -26.95
N PRO A 28 23.03 27.58 -27.53
CA PRO A 28 22.24 28.43 -28.42
C PRO A 28 22.24 27.87 -29.84
N CYS A 29 21.05 27.82 -30.46
CA CYS A 29 20.92 27.55 -31.89
C CYS A 29 20.15 28.70 -32.54
N ASP A 30 20.91 29.56 -33.21
CA ASP A 30 20.42 30.60 -34.10
C ASP A 30 19.73 30.00 -35.33
N LYS A 31 18.61 30.59 -35.76
CA LYS A 31 18.33 30.93 -37.18
C LYS A 31 16.99 31.67 -37.39
N ALA A 32 17.11 32.90 -37.88
CA ALA A 32 16.34 33.69 -38.87
C ALA A 32 14.89 33.26 -39.23
N ALA A 33 13.88 34.15 -39.06
CA ALA A 33 13.31 35.11 -40.06
C ALA A 33 12.47 34.39 -41.16
N GLU A 34 11.25 34.78 -41.59
CA GLU A 34 10.57 36.09 -41.75
C GLU A 34 9.04 35.84 -42.13
N PRO A 35 8.19 36.76 -42.67
CA PRO A 35 6.97 37.25 -41.99
C PRO A 35 5.58 37.16 -42.72
N SER A 36 4.49 37.45 -41.96
CA SER A 36 3.18 38.09 -42.34
C SER A 36 2.25 37.43 -43.40
N PRO A 37 0.93 37.78 -43.56
CA PRO A 37 0.20 38.98 -43.09
C PRO A 37 -1.26 38.82 -42.51
N CYS A 38 -1.67 39.90 -41.83
CA CYS A 38 -2.98 40.57 -41.74
C CYS A 38 -4.31 39.80 -41.93
N SER A 39 -5.20 39.90 -40.93
CA SER A 39 -6.52 40.51 -41.17
C SER A 39 -7.13 41.10 -39.89
N SER A 40 -7.46 42.37 -40.02
CA SER A 40 -8.12 43.28 -39.10
C SER A 40 -9.60 42.96 -38.87
N HIS A 41 -10.08 43.12 -37.63
CA HIS A 41 -11.40 43.69 -37.37
C HIS A 41 -11.41 44.44 -36.03
N SER A 42 -11.55 45.76 -36.15
CA SER A 42 -11.81 46.72 -35.08
C SER A 42 -13.29 46.71 -34.69
N THR A 43 -13.64 46.72 -33.40
CA THR A 43 -14.81 47.46 -32.91
C THR A 43 -14.66 47.80 -31.41
N GLU A 44 -14.44 49.09 -31.15
CA GLU A 44 -15.02 49.96 -30.10
C GLU A 44 -15.00 49.48 -28.63
N VAL A 45 -14.13 50.04 -27.77
CA VAL A 45 -14.32 51.27 -26.99
C VAL A 45 -15.57 51.23 -26.09
N GLY A 46 -15.32 50.85 -24.84
CA GLY A 46 -16.24 51.02 -23.72
C GLY A 46 -15.44 51.19 -22.44
N GLU A 47 -14.96 52.41 -22.21
CA GLU A 47 -14.42 52.84 -20.92
C GLU A 47 -15.48 52.62 -19.83
N ASN A 48 -15.21 51.73 -18.88
CA ASN A 48 -15.91 51.76 -17.61
C ASN A 48 -15.01 51.31 -16.46
N LYS A 49 -14.42 52.33 -15.84
CA LYS A 49 -14.46 52.53 -14.39
C LYS A 49 -13.76 51.46 -13.56
N LEU A 50 -12.44 51.63 -13.52
CA LEU A 50 -11.57 51.45 -12.36
C LEU A 50 -12.35 51.65 -11.04
N ARG A 51 -12.73 50.56 -10.39
CA ARG A 51 -13.07 50.51 -8.97
C ARG A 51 -12.12 49.54 -8.32
N ASP A 52 -11.15 50.11 -7.63
CA ASP A 52 -10.42 49.49 -6.53
C ASP A 52 -11.41 48.80 -5.58
N PHE A 53 -11.48 47.48 -5.68
CA PHE A 53 -11.97 46.62 -4.61
C PHE A 53 -10.79 45.79 -4.13
N SER A 54 -9.90 46.45 -3.39
CA SER A 54 -9.07 45.83 -2.38
C SER A 54 -9.98 45.26 -1.28
N ARG A 55 -10.65 44.15 -1.60
CA ARG A 55 -11.40 43.37 -0.60
C ARG A 55 -10.42 42.40 0.00
N ALA A 56 -9.89 42.80 1.17
CA ALA A 56 -9.29 41.92 2.14
C ALA A 56 -10.23 40.71 2.33
N ASN A 57 -9.86 39.57 1.74
CA ASN A 57 -10.46 38.28 2.03
C ASN A 57 -9.58 37.56 3.04
N SER A 58 -9.41 38.24 4.18
CA SER A 58 -9.00 37.66 5.44
C SER A 58 -10.20 36.96 6.05
N PHE A 59 -10.34 35.67 5.74
CA PHE A 59 -11.10 34.75 6.57
C PHE A 59 -10.41 33.38 6.47
N GLU A 60 -9.27 33.29 7.16
CA GLU A 60 -8.76 32.04 7.70
C GLU A 60 -9.76 31.56 8.75
N SER A 61 -10.91 31.07 8.30
CA SER A 61 -11.70 30.15 9.11
C SER A 61 -11.11 28.78 8.87
N GLU A 62 -10.14 28.40 9.72
CA GLU A 62 -9.86 27.00 10.01
C GLU A 62 -11.14 26.42 10.66
N GLU A 63 -12.14 26.17 9.81
CA GLU A 63 -13.27 25.35 10.21
C GLU A 63 -12.67 23.98 10.56
N PRO A 64 -12.88 23.49 11.80
CA PRO A 64 -12.31 22.24 12.23
C PRO A 64 -12.69 21.15 11.24
N LEU A 65 -11.67 20.39 10.79
CA LEU A 65 -11.80 19.20 9.97
C LEU A 65 -13.09 18.46 10.35
N SER A 66 -14.00 18.34 9.37
CA SER A 66 -15.34 17.81 9.60
C SER A 66 -15.24 16.47 10.31
N TYR A 67 -15.59 16.44 11.60
CA TYR A 67 -15.54 15.23 12.41
C TYR A 67 -16.52 14.22 11.82
N LEU A 68 -15.97 13.18 11.19
CA LEU A 68 -16.76 12.09 10.65
C LEU A 68 -17.25 11.25 11.83
N SER A 69 -18.56 11.22 12.07
CA SER A 69 -19.11 10.34 13.11
C SER A 69 -18.93 8.85 12.72
N LYS A 70 -18.87 7.93 13.69
CA LYS A 70 -18.79 6.48 13.40
C LYS A 70 -19.89 6.01 12.44
N GLU A 71 -21.12 6.50 12.64
CA GLU A 71 -22.25 6.14 11.76
C GLU A 71 -22.04 6.64 10.33
N ALA A 72 -21.59 7.88 10.16
CA ALA A 72 -21.27 8.44 8.86
C ALA A 72 -20.10 7.70 8.19
N ALA A 73 -19.08 7.32 8.95
CA ALA A 73 -17.94 6.52 8.48
C ALA A 73 -18.36 5.16 7.93
N LEU A 74 -19.24 4.46 8.66
CA LEU A 74 -19.80 3.17 8.21
C LEU A 74 -20.65 3.33 6.95
N GLN A 75 -21.53 4.33 6.89
CA GLN A 75 -22.35 4.60 5.71
C GLN A 75 -21.50 4.96 4.49
N LEU A 76 -20.45 5.75 4.68
CA LEU A 76 -19.49 6.11 3.63
C LEU A 76 -18.78 4.86 3.09
N GLN A 77 -18.27 3.98 3.96
CA GLN A 77 -17.67 2.71 3.54
C GLN A 77 -18.68 1.80 2.82
N GLN A 78 -19.92 1.71 3.30
CA GLN A 78 -20.96 0.94 2.62
C GLN A 78 -21.28 1.50 1.23
N GLY A 79 -21.34 2.82 1.07
CA GLY A 79 -21.50 3.48 -0.22
C GLY A 79 -20.35 3.17 -1.19
N LEU A 80 -19.11 3.24 -0.70
CA LEU A 80 -17.91 2.88 -1.47
C LEU A 80 -17.94 1.40 -1.88
N LEU A 81 -18.22 0.50 -0.94
CA LEU A 81 -18.33 -0.93 -1.20
C LEU A 81 -19.40 -1.24 -2.24
N ALA A 82 -20.58 -0.64 -2.13
CA ALA A 82 -21.66 -0.80 -3.11
C ALA A 82 -21.26 -0.33 -4.52
N ALA A 83 -20.57 0.82 -4.62
CA ALA A 83 -20.08 1.32 -5.90
C ALA A 83 -19.00 0.41 -6.51
N TYR A 84 -18.06 -0.09 -5.71
CA TYR A 84 -17.01 -0.98 -6.17
C TYR A 84 -17.52 -2.39 -6.49
N THR A 85 -18.53 -2.89 -5.79
CA THR A 85 -19.15 -4.19 -6.11
C THR A 85 -20.17 -4.11 -7.24
N SER A 86 -20.46 -2.91 -7.76
CA SER A 86 -21.37 -2.73 -8.88
C SER A 86 -20.87 -3.46 -10.14
N ALA A 87 -21.79 -4.06 -10.88
CA ALA A 87 -21.46 -4.83 -12.09
C ALA A 87 -20.71 -3.99 -13.14
N GLY A 88 -21.05 -2.70 -13.25
CA GLY A 88 -20.39 -1.79 -14.20
C GLY A 88 -18.93 -1.51 -13.83
N PHE A 89 -18.63 -1.30 -12.55
CA PHE A 89 -17.27 -1.10 -12.06
C PHE A 89 -16.45 -2.38 -12.22
N GLN A 90 -16.96 -3.51 -11.71
CA GLN A 90 -16.25 -4.80 -11.77
C GLN A 90 -15.95 -5.23 -13.21
N LYS A 91 -16.88 -5.01 -14.16
CA LYS A 91 -16.62 -5.27 -15.58
C LYS A 91 -15.41 -4.49 -16.09
N ARG A 92 -15.35 -3.17 -15.83
CA ARG A 92 -14.22 -2.31 -16.25
C ARG A 92 -12.91 -2.73 -15.56
N LEU A 93 -12.98 -3.05 -14.28
CA LEU A 93 -11.86 -3.54 -13.49
C LEU A 93 -11.27 -4.84 -14.06
N HIS A 94 -12.11 -5.83 -14.41
CA HIS A 94 -11.68 -7.06 -15.06
C HIS A 94 -11.15 -6.84 -16.48
N GLU A 95 -11.73 -5.92 -17.25
CA GLU A 95 -11.19 -5.52 -18.56
C GLU A 95 -9.77 -4.94 -18.43
N MET A 96 -9.54 -4.08 -17.43
CA MET A 96 -8.22 -3.55 -17.11
C MET A 96 -7.24 -4.63 -16.66
N SER A 97 -7.64 -5.52 -15.74
CA SER A 97 -6.80 -6.63 -15.27
C SER A 97 -6.37 -7.55 -16.42
N ARG A 98 -7.28 -7.86 -17.36
CA ARG A 98 -6.96 -8.67 -18.55
C ARG A 98 -5.94 -7.98 -19.46
N LYS A 99 -6.09 -6.67 -19.71
CA LYS A 99 -5.11 -5.89 -20.50
C LYS A 99 -3.73 -5.92 -19.84
N PHE A 100 -3.67 -5.78 -18.52
CA PHE A 100 -2.42 -5.84 -17.77
C PHE A 100 -1.73 -7.20 -17.84
N LYS A 101 -2.48 -8.30 -17.68
CA LYS A 101 -1.90 -9.66 -17.81
C LYS A 101 -1.23 -9.87 -19.18
N ALA A 102 -1.71 -9.20 -20.23
CA ALA A 102 -1.10 -9.22 -21.56
C ALA A 102 0.11 -8.28 -21.71
N GLN A 103 0.16 -7.18 -20.96
CA GLN A 103 1.19 -6.13 -21.06
C GLN A 103 1.87 -5.96 -19.70
N ARG A 104 2.92 -6.75 -19.45
CA ARG A 104 3.55 -6.92 -18.12
C ARG A 104 4.09 -5.65 -17.46
N VAL A 105 4.26 -4.53 -18.17
CA VAL A 105 4.89 -3.31 -17.63
C VAL A 105 4.34 -2.07 -18.35
N ASP A 106 3.13 -1.63 -18.04
CA ASP A 106 2.63 -0.33 -18.52
C ASP A 106 2.43 0.67 -17.35
N PRO A 107 3.27 1.72 -17.26
CA PRO A 107 3.10 2.81 -16.30
C PRO A 107 1.72 3.51 -16.38
N HIS A 108 1.08 3.54 -17.55
CA HIS A 108 -0.22 4.20 -17.75
C HIS A 108 -1.37 3.47 -17.04
N LEU A 109 -1.23 2.16 -16.80
CA LEU A 109 -2.26 1.37 -16.13
C LEU A 109 -2.54 1.89 -14.71
N SER A 110 -1.50 2.34 -14.00
CA SER A 110 -1.67 2.92 -12.67
C SER A 110 -2.53 4.18 -12.70
N ALA A 111 -2.44 4.98 -13.76
CA ALA A 111 -3.24 6.19 -13.93
C ALA A 111 -4.70 5.86 -14.29
N ASP A 112 -4.92 4.93 -15.22
CA ASP A 112 -6.27 4.49 -15.59
C ASP A 112 -6.99 3.84 -14.40
N PHE A 113 -6.27 3.07 -13.59
CA PHE A 113 -6.84 2.40 -12.42
C PHE A 113 -7.22 3.43 -11.36
N LYS A 114 -6.30 4.36 -11.07
CA LYS A 114 -6.58 5.48 -10.17
C LYS A 114 -7.80 6.27 -10.65
N LEU A 115 -7.89 6.59 -11.94
CA LEU A 115 -9.02 7.31 -12.50
C LEU A 115 -10.35 6.55 -12.33
N LEU A 116 -10.36 5.24 -12.56
CA LEU A 116 -11.53 4.39 -12.38
C LEU A 116 -12.03 4.41 -10.93
N VAL A 117 -11.13 4.29 -9.96
CA VAL A 117 -11.43 4.33 -8.51
C VAL A 117 -11.92 5.73 -8.10
N ARG A 118 -11.20 6.78 -8.49
CA ARG A 118 -11.51 8.18 -8.16
C ARG A 118 -12.86 8.62 -8.71
N THR A 119 -13.23 8.13 -9.90
CA THR A 119 -14.55 8.41 -10.49
C THR A 119 -15.71 7.97 -9.58
N GLN A 120 -15.56 6.84 -8.86
CA GLN A 120 -16.57 6.39 -7.91
C GLN A 120 -16.51 7.19 -6.60
N GLN A 121 -15.30 7.44 -6.08
CA GLN A 121 -15.11 8.21 -4.84
C GLN A 121 -15.69 9.62 -4.97
N PHE A 122 -15.42 10.32 -6.06
CA PHE A 122 -15.90 11.69 -6.28
C PHE A 122 -17.43 11.80 -6.39
N GLN A 123 -18.13 10.71 -6.69
CA GLN A 123 -19.60 10.69 -6.65
C GLN A 123 -20.14 10.55 -5.22
N ILE A 124 -19.38 9.94 -4.32
CA ILE A 124 -19.82 9.57 -2.96
C ILE A 124 -19.35 10.61 -1.93
N LEU A 125 -18.11 11.08 -2.04
CA LEU A 125 -17.49 12.02 -1.09
C LEU A 125 -18.34 13.25 -0.76
N PRO A 126 -18.97 13.94 -1.74
CA PRO A 126 -19.78 15.13 -1.45
C PRO A 126 -20.97 14.86 -0.53
N LEU A 127 -21.48 13.63 -0.50
CA LEU A 127 -22.61 13.24 0.36
C LEU A 127 -22.23 13.23 1.85
N TYR A 128 -20.93 13.18 2.16
CA TYR A 128 -20.38 13.12 3.52
C TYR A 128 -19.56 14.36 3.86
N GLY A 129 -19.68 15.43 3.08
CA GLY A 129 -19.02 16.71 3.33
C GLY A 129 -17.55 16.78 2.89
N PHE A 130 -17.07 15.81 2.11
CA PHE A 130 -15.74 15.85 1.52
C PHE A 130 -15.78 16.41 0.10
N ASP A 131 -14.74 17.15 -0.28
CA ASP A 131 -14.59 17.70 -1.63
C ASP A 131 -14.39 16.56 -2.67
N PRO A 132 -15.02 16.60 -3.86
CA PRO A 132 -14.80 15.59 -4.90
C PRO A 132 -13.48 15.81 -5.64
N SER A 133 -12.38 15.83 -4.89
CA SER A 133 -11.02 16.05 -5.36
C SER A 133 -10.04 15.07 -4.71
N GLU A 134 -8.77 15.08 -5.14
CA GLU A 134 -7.74 14.29 -4.48
C GLU A 134 -7.55 14.72 -3.02
N GLN A 135 -7.68 16.02 -2.73
CA GLN A 135 -7.58 16.53 -1.36
C GLN A 135 -8.72 15.97 -0.50
N GLY A 136 -9.96 15.97 -0.98
CA GLY A 136 -11.08 15.41 -0.22
C GLY A 136 -10.97 13.89 0.02
N VAL A 137 -10.25 13.15 -0.85
CA VAL A 137 -9.90 11.74 -0.58
C VAL A 137 -8.89 11.63 0.55
N GLU A 138 -7.86 12.48 0.57
CA GLU A 138 -6.86 12.53 1.65
C GLU A 138 -7.53 12.90 2.98
N ASP A 139 -8.38 13.93 2.98
CA ASP A 139 -9.13 14.38 4.15
C ASP A 139 -10.07 13.28 4.68
N MET A 140 -10.74 12.56 3.77
CA MET A 140 -11.55 11.38 4.12
C MET A 140 -10.70 10.32 4.83
N LEU A 141 -9.54 9.98 4.27
CA LEU A 141 -8.68 8.94 4.84
C LEU A 141 -8.10 9.35 6.18
N GLN A 142 -7.73 10.63 6.33
CA GLN A 142 -7.30 11.19 7.61
C GLN A 142 -8.42 11.10 8.66
N ALA A 143 -9.68 11.36 8.28
CA ALA A 143 -10.81 11.21 9.19
C ALA A 143 -11.06 9.74 9.62
N PHE A 144 -10.68 8.76 8.80
CA PHE A 144 -10.76 7.34 9.18
C PHE A 144 -9.69 6.90 10.19
N GLU A 145 -8.61 7.68 10.38
CA GLU A 145 -7.53 7.32 11.31
C GLU A 145 -8.02 7.26 12.77
N GLU A 146 -9.06 8.03 13.11
CA GLU A 146 -9.73 7.96 14.42
C GLU A 146 -10.43 6.62 14.68
N PHE A 147 -10.72 5.85 13.63
CA PHE A 147 -11.47 4.58 13.68
C PHE A 147 -10.62 3.35 13.37
N LYS A 148 -9.30 3.46 13.32
CA LYS A 148 -8.42 2.33 12.93
C LYS A 148 -8.52 1.09 13.81
N ASP A 149 -8.89 1.29 15.09
CA ASP A 149 -9.08 0.22 16.06
C ASP A 149 -10.54 -0.30 16.12
N ASP A 150 -11.45 0.28 15.30
CA ASP A 150 -12.85 -0.14 15.27
C ASP A 150 -13.04 -1.39 14.37
N PRO A 151 -13.56 -2.51 14.92
CA PRO A 151 -13.65 -3.76 14.17
C PRO A 151 -14.64 -3.70 13.01
N ASP A 152 -15.73 -2.92 13.12
CA ASP A 152 -16.74 -2.84 12.06
C ASP A 152 -16.17 -2.09 10.85
N ILE A 153 -15.45 -1.00 11.12
CA ILE A 153 -14.75 -0.19 10.11
C ILE A 153 -13.65 -1.01 9.44
N TYR A 154 -12.91 -1.81 10.20
CA TYR A 154 -11.86 -2.70 9.69
C TYR A 154 -12.41 -3.77 8.73
N VAL A 155 -13.51 -4.42 9.10
CA VAL A 155 -14.15 -5.46 8.27
C VAL A 155 -14.60 -4.86 6.93
N ASN A 156 -15.23 -3.69 6.95
CA ASN A 156 -15.66 -3.00 5.73
C ASN A 156 -14.48 -2.53 4.88
N ALA A 157 -13.42 -2.00 5.49
CA ALA A 157 -12.20 -1.61 4.78
C ALA A 157 -11.57 -2.82 4.06
N SER A 158 -11.53 -3.97 4.73
CA SER A 158 -11.05 -5.23 4.15
C SER A 158 -11.91 -5.68 2.96
N ALA A 159 -13.24 -5.60 3.08
CA ALA A 159 -14.17 -5.94 1.99
C ALA A 159 -14.04 -4.99 0.78
N ILE A 160 -13.83 -3.68 1.03
CA ILE A 160 -13.57 -2.70 -0.02
C ILE A 160 -12.26 -3.04 -0.75
N GLN A 161 -11.20 -3.34 0.01
CA GLN A 161 -9.92 -3.74 -0.55
C GLN A 161 -10.07 -5.02 -1.40
N GLU A 162 -10.75 -6.04 -0.89
CA GLU A 162 -11.03 -7.25 -1.64
C GLU A 162 -11.81 -6.94 -2.94
N ALA A 163 -12.87 -6.14 -2.87
CA ALA A 163 -13.65 -5.77 -4.05
C ALA A 163 -12.82 -5.03 -5.12
N ILE A 164 -11.88 -4.18 -4.68
CA ILE A 164 -11.01 -3.45 -5.60
C ILE A 164 -9.92 -4.38 -6.16
N PHE A 165 -9.30 -5.23 -5.33
CA PHE A 165 -8.08 -5.93 -5.70
C PHE A 165 -8.22 -7.41 -6.10
N SER A 166 -9.40 -8.02 -5.91
CA SER A 166 -9.66 -9.44 -6.25
C SER A 166 -9.25 -9.81 -7.68
N PRO A 167 -9.53 -9.00 -8.73
CA PRO A 167 -9.17 -9.37 -10.10
C PRO A 167 -7.67 -9.45 -10.38
N TRP A 168 -6.83 -8.88 -9.51
CA TRP A 168 -5.36 -9.03 -9.59
C TRP A 168 -4.85 -10.19 -8.73
N GLN A 169 -5.57 -10.53 -7.66
CA GLN A 169 -5.24 -11.66 -6.79
C GLN A 169 -5.57 -13.02 -7.42
N GLU A 170 -6.52 -13.10 -8.35
CA GLU A 170 -6.82 -14.33 -9.11
C GLU A 170 -5.63 -14.87 -9.94
N SER A 171 -4.53 -14.11 -10.05
CA SER A 171 -3.27 -14.57 -10.64
C SER A 171 -2.20 -14.99 -9.64
N HIS A 172 -2.44 -14.93 -8.33
CA HIS A 172 -1.69 -15.78 -7.42
C HIS A 172 -2.31 -17.16 -7.54
N PRO A 173 -1.69 -18.11 -8.27
CA PRO A 173 -2.22 -19.46 -8.35
C PRO A 173 -2.39 -19.95 -6.91
N LYS A 174 -3.65 -20.16 -6.51
CA LYS A 174 -3.97 -20.98 -5.33
C LYS A 174 -3.33 -22.33 -5.62
N ALA A 175 -2.31 -22.66 -4.86
CA ALA A 175 -1.24 -23.61 -5.16
C ALA A 175 -0.08 -22.97 -5.93
N ILE A 176 1.06 -22.97 -5.24
CA ILE A 176 2.41 -23.05 -5.81
C ILE A 176 2.46 -24.29 -6.73
N GLU A 177 1.77 -24.26 -7.85
CA GLU A 177 2.12 -25.06 -9.01
C GLU A 177 3.30 -24.36 -9.63
N SER A 178 4.46 -24.50 -8.97
CA SER A 178 5.80 -24.50 -9.53
C SER A 178 5.89 -23.80 -10.90
N ILE A 179 5.69 -22.48 -10.93
CA ILE A 179 6.29 -21.70 -12.01
C ILE A 179 7.77 -21.96 -11.80
N GLY A 180 8.37 -22.75 -12.69
CA GLY A 180 9.72 -23.28 -12.58
C GLY A 180 10.78 -22.20 -12.62
N PHE A 181 10.77 -21.28 -11.64
CA PHE A 181 11.87 -20.40 -11.30
C PHE A 181 12.92 -21.23 -10.58
N ALA A 182 13.48 -22.21 -11.29
CA ALA A 182 14.73 -22.89 -10.91
C ALA A 182 15.94 -21.93 -10.99
N ARG A 183 15.70 -20.62 -10.95
CA ARG A 183 16.69 -19.56 -11.06
C ARG A 183 16.56 -18.67 -9.86
N LYS A 184 17.71 -18.41 -9.24
CA LYS A 184 17.81 -17.47 -8.13
C LYS A 184 17.38 -16.08 -8.58
N PRO A 185 16.66 -15.32 -7.73
CA PRO A 185 16.20 -13.98 -8.04
C PRO A 185 17.40 -13.07 -8.32
N GLY A 186 17.38 -12.41 -9.48
CA GLY A 186 18.43 -11.49 -9.93
C GLY A 186 17.91 -10.07 -10.18
N THR A 187 16.67 -9.79 -9.80
CA THR A 187 16.03 -8.48 -9.95
C THR A 187 15.31 -8.08 -8.67
N LYS A 188 15.14 -6.78 -8.45
CA LYS A 188 14.40 -6.23 -7.29
C LYS A 188 13.01 -6.84 -7.19
N VAL A 189 12.27 -6.89 -8.30
CA VAL A 189 10.89 -7.41 -8.34
C VAL A 189 10.84 -8.85 -7.84
N THR A 190 11.71 -9.72 -8.35
CA THR A 190 11.77 -11.13 -7.93
C THR A 190 12.21 -11.31 -6.47
N ILE A 191 13.02 -10.39 -5.92
CA ILE A 191 13.36 -10.40 -4.48
C ILE A 191 12.15 -10.00 -3.65
N MET A 192 11.41 -8.97 -4.05
CA MET A 192 10.20 -8.54 -3.34
C MET A 192 9.14 -9.66 -3.35
N GLU A 193 8.91 -10.32 -4.48
CA GLU A 193 7.98 -11.46 -4.59
C GLU A 193 8.36 -12.60 -3.63
N MET A 194 9.65 -12.90 -3.52
CA MET A 194 10.17 -13.91 -2.60
C MET A 194 9.97 -13.51 -1.12
N LEU A 195 10.31 -12.28 -0.76
CA LEU A 195 10.13 -11.77 0.61
C LEU A 195 8.65 -11.71 0.98
N GLN A 196 7.77 -11.26 0.08
CA GLN A 196 6.32 -11.30 0.30
C GLN A 196 5.81 -12.72 0.50
N SER A 197 6.29 -13.69 -0.29
CA SER A 197 5.93 -15.10 -0.12
C SER A 197 6.33 -15.62 1.27
N LEU A 198 7.53 -15.28 1.75
CA LEU A 198 7.96 -15.62 3.10
C LEU A 198 7.09 -14.95 4.17
N LEU A 199 6.81 -13.66 4.04
CA LEU A 199 6.00 -12.91 4.99
C LEU A 199 4.59 -13.50 5.11
N ILE A 200 3.98 -13.89 3.98
CA ILE A 200 2.69 -14.57 3.96
C ILE A 200 2.77 -15.91 4.71
N SER A 201 3.75 -16.76 4.39
CA SER A 201 3.93 -18.05 5.07
C SER A 201 4.16 -17.89 6.57
N PHE A 202 4.94 -16.90 7.00
CA PHE A 202 5.13 -16.61 8.41
C PHE A 202 3.90 -16.03 9.08
N SER A 203 2.99 -15.39 8.34
CA SER A 203 1.74 -14.86 8.89
C SER A 203 0.64 -15.92 9.05
N GLU A 204 0.88 -17.16 8.64
CA GLU A 204 -0.10 -18.23 8.76
C GLU A 204 -0.48 -18.51 10.23
N PRO A 205 -1.77 -18.67 10.56
CA PRO A 205 -2.23 -18.84 11.94
C PRO A 205 -1.54 -19.99 12.69
N HIS A 206 -1.37 -21.14 12.03
CA HIS A 206 -0.71 -22.32 12.61
C HIS A 206 0.74 -22.03 13.03
N PHE A 207 1.50 -21.30 12.21
CA PHE A 207 2.87 -20.93 12.58
C PHE A 207 2.91 -19.96 13.75
N GLN A 208 2.02 -18.97 13.75
CA GLN A 208 1.92 -18.00 14.84
C GLN A 208 1.52 -18.66 16.17
N GLU A 209 0.66 -19.68 16.13
CA GLU A 209 0.31 -20.52 17.29
C GLU A 209 1.53 -21.30 17.82
N GLU A 210 2.30 -21.94 16.94
CA GLU A 210 3.50 -22.68 17.34
C GLU A 210 4.59 -21.76 17.89
N ILE A 211 4.77 -20.56 17.33
CA ILE A 211 5.65 -19.54 17.90
C ILE A 211 5.15 -19.09 19.29
N ALA A 212 3.84 -18.89 19.46
CA ALA A 212 3.27 -18.53 20.77
C ALA A 212 3.51 -19.62 21.82
N LYS A 213 3.44 -20.89 21.42
CA LYS A 213 3.78 -22.03 22.27
C LYS A 213 5.26 -22.05 22.67
N LEU A 214 6.17 -21.86 21.71
CA LEU A 214 7.60 -21.75 22.00
C LEU A 214 7.91 -20.60 22.98
N LYS A 215 7.22 -19.45 22.83
CA LYS A 215 7.33 -18.32 23.77
C LYS A 215 6.90 -18.72 25.19
N LEU A 216 5.74 -19.36 25.32
CA LEU A 216 5.20 -19.81 26.60
C LEU A 216 6.15 -20.80 27.30
N ASP A 217 6.64 -21.80 26.57
CA ASP A 217 7.57 -22.80 27.10
C ASP A 217 8.89 -22.17 27.57
N TYR A 218 9.41 -21.22 26.79
CA TYR A 218 10.63 -20.49 27.14
C TYR A 218 10.45 -19.61 28.38
N ASP A 219 9.33 -18.86 28.46
CA ASP A 219 9.04 -18.02 29.62
C ASP A 219 8.81 -18.84 30.90
N ALA A 220 8.22 -20.04 30.77
CA ALA A 220 8.09 -20.98 31.87
C ALA A 220 9.46 -21.46 32.38
N LEU A 221 10.37 -21.83 31.47
CA LEU A 221 11.73 -22.26 31.82
C LEU A 221 12.58 -21.12 32.41
N ALA A 222 12.39 -19.89 31.92
CA ALA A 222 13.07 -18.71 32.41
C ALA A 222 12.51 -18.18 33.75
N GLY A 223 11.46 -18.80 34.31
CA GLY A 223 10.81 -18.35 35.53
C GLY A 223 10.04 -17.03 35.39
N ARG A 224 9.71 -16.63 34.15
CA ARG A 224 8.97 -15.41 33.83
C ARG A 224 7.45 -15.60 33.89
N CYS A 225 6.97 -16.84 33.84
CA CYS A 225 5.57 -17.17 34.11
C CYS A 225 5.36 -17.48 35.60
N THR A 226 4.65 -16.60 36.32
CA THR A 226 4.11 -16.94 37.65
C THR A 226 2.73 -17.59 37.51
N PHE A 227 2.36 -18.45 38.46
CA PHE A 227 1.02 -19.06 38.51
C PHE A 227 -0.13 -18.03 38.50
N ALA A 228 0.11 -16.82 39.03
CA ALA A 228 -0.86 -15.73 39.02
C ALA A 228 -1.11 -15.17 37.60
N ASN A 229 -0.12 -15.24 36.71
CA ASN A 229 -0.18 -14.64 35.36
C ASN A 229 -0.80 -15.57 34.30
N LEU A 230 -1.02 -16.86 34.60
CA LEU A 230 -1.65 -17.82 33.69
C LEU A 230 -3.09 -17.42 33.31
N SER A 231 -3.83 -16.81 34.24
CA SER A 231 -5.19 -16.33 33.97
C SER A 231 -5.24 -15.00 33.19
N GLN A 232 -4.17 -14.19 33.25
CA GLN A 232 -4.21 -12.83 32.73
C GLN A 232 -3.61 -12.69 31.32
N LYS A 233 -2.92 -13.72 30.79
CA LYS A 233 -2.26 -13.69 29.46
C LYS A 233 -1.34 -12.47 29.23
N VAL A 234 -0.91 -11.78 30.28
CA VAL A 234 0.03 -10.66 30.17
C VAL A 234 1.44 -11.23 30.18
N SER A 235 1.99 -11.58 29.01
CA SER A 235 3.41 -11.92 28.90
C SER A 235 4.23 -10.63 28.94
N VAL A 236 5.23 -10.55 29.81
CA VAL A 236 6.22 -9.47 29.75
C VAL A 236 7.04 -9.69 28.47
N PRO A 237 7.08 -8.73 27.52
CA PRO A 237 7.84 -8.90 26.30
C PRO A 237 9.34 -9.03 26.59
N ASP A 238 10.00 -9.98 25.92
CA ASP A 238 11.45 -10.15 26.06
C ASP A 238 12.17 -8.91 25.50
N PRO A 239 13.07 -8.26 26.27
CA PRO A 239 13.79 -7.07 25.82
C PRO A 239 14.71 -7.33 24.61
N GLN A 240 15.11 -8.58 24.36
CA GLN A 240 15.87 -8.98 23.18
C GLN A 240 15.00 -9.51 22.04
N GLY A 241 13.68 -9.49 22.21
CA GLY A 241 12.72 -10.14 21.32
C GLY A 241 12.81 -11.67 21.40
N TYR A 242 12.02 -12.34 20.57
CA TYR A 242 11.88 -13.81 20.61
C TYR A 242 12.65 -14.51 19.48
N TYR A 243 13.70 -13.86 18.96
CA TYR A 243 14.47 -14.39 17.83
C TYR A 243 15.31 -15.60 18.18
N HIS A 244 15.68 -15.72 19.46
CA HIS A 244 16.57 -16.73 20.00
C HIS A 244 15.84 -17.93 20.61
N LEU A 245 14.52 -18.05 20.39
CA LEU A 245 13.73 -19.16 20.92
C LEU A 245 14.27 -20.50 20.39
N PRO A 246 14.59 -21.46 21.28
CA PRO A 246 14.94 -22.82 20.88
C PRO A 246 13.81 -23.42 20.02
N GLY A 247 14.15 -24.03 18.88
CA GLY A 247 13.16 -24.61 17.96
C GLY A 247 12.56 -23.64 16.93
N ARG A 248 12.70 -22.31 17.11
CA ARG A 248 12.17 -21.32 16.14
C ARG A 248 12.84 -21.47 14.78
N ALA A 249 14.14 -21.72 14.74
CA ALA A 249 14.89 -21.85 13.48
C ALA A 249 14.43 -23.07 12.68
N GLU A 250 14.13 -24.19 13.35
CA GLU A 250 13.62 -25.41 12.75
C GLU A 250 12.20 -25.22 12.23
N LEU A 251 11.33 -24.58 13.03
CA LEU A 251 9.95 -24.25 12.64
C LEU A 251 9.94 -23.30 11.43
N ALA A 252 10.76 -22.25 11.46
CA ALA A 252 10.87 -21.30 10.35
C ALA A 252 11.40 -21.96 9.07
N LEU A 253 12.36 -22.88 9.20
CA LEU A 253 12.90 -23.60 8.06
C LEU A 253 11.82 -24.43 7.34
N GLN A 254 10.88 -25.05 8.07
CA GLN A 254 9.79 -25.82 7.46
C GLN A 254 8.94 -24.96 6.50
N LEU A 255 8.66 -23.71 6.88
CA LEU A 255 7.95 -22.76 6.01
C LEU A 255 8.82 -22.20 4.89
N GLN A 256 10.11 -21.98 5.16
CA GLN A 256 11.05 -21.47 4.17
C GLN A 256 11.32 -22.50 3.06
N GLN A 257 11.31 -23.80 3.35
CA GLN A 257 11.66 -24.86 2.38
C GLN A 257 10.86 -24.81 1.07
N PRO A 258 9.51 -24.74 1.08
CA PRO A 258 8.72 -24.54 -0.12
C PRO A 258 9.12 -23.27 -0.88
N VAL A 259 9.24 -22.15 -0.17
CA VAL A 259 9.56 -20.85 -0.80
C VAL A 259 10.96 -20.88 -1.43
N LEU A 260 11.98 -21.35 -0.71
CA LEU A 260 13.34 -21.49 -1.22
C LEU A 260 13.38 -22.31 -2.50
N THR A 261 12.68 -23.44 -2.53
CA THR A 261 12.62 -24.32 -3.71
C THR A 261 11.98 -23.60 -4.90
N CYS A 262 10.96 -22.77 -4.66
CA CYS A 262 10.31 -21.97 -5.70
C CYS A 262 11.22 -20.93 -6.33
N PHE A 263 12.21 -20.42 -5.59
CA PHE A 263 13.14 -19.40 -6.06
C PHE A 263 14.53 -19.96 -6.37
N GLY A 264 14.64 -21.28 -6.60
CA GLY A 264 15.89 -21.91 -7.03
C GLY A 264 16.98 -21.99 -5.95
N PHE A 265 16.60 -21.90 -4.67
CA PHE A 265 17.49 -22.13 -3.53
C PHE A 265 17.35 -23.56 -3.00
N SER A 266 18.39 -24.02 -2.30
CA SER A 266 18.34 -25.31 -1.59
C SER A 266 17.38 -25.22 -0.40
N PRO A 267 16.53 -26.23 -0.13
CA PRO A 267 15.61 -26.25 1.02
C PRO A 267 16.34 -26.58 2.34
N THR A 268 17.42 -25.85 2.64
CA THR A 268 18.32 -26.07 3.77
C THR A 268 18.72 -24.74 4.40
N ARG A 269 19.31 -24.77 5.60
CA ARG A 269 19.89 -23.57 6.24
C ARG A 269 20.91 -22.87 5.33
N GLY A 270 21.71 -23.64 4.59
CA GLY A 270 22.64 -23.09 3.60
C GLY A 270 21.94 -22.32 2.49
N GLY A 271 20.77 -22.80 2.04
CA GLY A 271 19.94 -22.09 1.07
C GLY A 271 19.30 -20.82 1.62
N VAL A 272 18.92 -20.78 2.90
CA VAL A 272 18.50 -19.53 3.57
C VAL A 272 19.63 -18.51 3.58
N CYS A 273 20.85 -18.92 3.94
CA CYS A 273 22.00 -18.01 3.89
C CYS A 273 22.28 -17.50 2.47
N ASP A 274 22.14 -18.36 1.47
CA ASP A 274 22.30 -18.00 0.06
C ASP A 274 21.21 -17.03 -0.41
N MET A 275 19.96 -17.25 0.00
CA MET A 275 18.84 -16.34 -0.22
C MET A 275 19.11 -14.96 0.37
N VAL A 276 19.55 -14.89 1.63
CA VAL A 276 19.90 -13.61 2.28
C VAL A 276 20.99 -12.86 1.50
N ARG A 277 22.02 -13.57 0.99
CA ARG A 277 23.06 -12.95 0.15
C ARG A 277 22.49 -12.33 -1.13
N HIS A 278 21.43 -12.90 -1.70
CA HIS A 278 20.77 -12.35 -2.89
C HIS A 278 19.90 -11.14 -2.55
N CYS A 279 19.43 -11.01 -1.31
CA CYS A 279 18.71 -9.81 -0.85
C CYS A 279 19.65 -8.61 -0.63
N VAL A 280 20.88 -8.84 -0.15
CA VAL A 280 21.83 -7.78 0.25
C VAL A 280 21.99 -6.64 -0.76
N PRO A 281 22.16 -6.88 -2.08
CA PRO A 281 22.30 -5.80 -3.07
C PRO A 281 21.09 -4.87 -3.18
N TYR A 282 19.93 -5.29 -2.67
CA TYR A 282 18.67 -4.56 -2.76
C TYR A 282 18.24 -3.94 -1.43
N LEU A 283 18.96 -4.17 -0.32
CA LEU A 283 18.58 -3.64 1.00
C LEU A 283 18.72 -2.12 1.12
N SER A 284 19.37 -1.45 0.16
CA SER A 284 19.34 0.03 0.09
C SER A 284 17.99 0.57 -0.34
N ASP A 285 17.12 -0.27 -0.91
CA ASP A 285 15.76 0.09 -1.29
C ASP A 285 14.83 -0.04 -0.09
N LEU A 286 14.11 1.04 0.24
CA LEU A 286 13.26 1.11 1.43
C LEU A 286 12.21 -0.01 1.46
N ALA A 287 11.54 -0.29 0.33
CA ALA A 287 10.48 -1.30 0.28
C ALA A 287 11.03 -2.73 0.49
N VAL A 288 12.24 -3.00 0.00
CA VAL A 288 12.90 -4.29 0.23
C VAL A 288 13.37 -4.41 1.68
N ALA A 289 13.92 -3.35 2.25
CA ALA A 289 14.36 -3.32 3.64
C ALA A 289 13.18 -3.54 4.61
N GLU A 290 12.06 -2.85 4.41
CA GLU A 290 10.85 -3.01 5.23
C GLU A 290 10.30 -4.44 5.16
N LEU A 291 10.23 -5.04 3.97
CA LEU A 291 9.81 -6.44 3.82
C LEU A 291 10.77 -7.40 4.53
N PHE A 292 12.08 -7.15 4.40
CA PHE A 292 13.09 -7.98 5.03
C PHE A 292 13.02 -7.90 6.56
N ASP A 293 12.82 -6.71 7.13
CA ASP A 293 12.67 -6.50 8.56
C ASP A 293 11.38 -7.14 9.09
N ASN A 294 10.26 -7.00 8.37
CA ASN A 294 8.97 -7.60 8.74
C ASN A 294 9.02 -9.13 8.80
N ILE A 295 9.82 -9.78 7.97
CA ILE A 295 10.03 -11.25 8.05
C ILE A 295 10.80 -11.64 9.30
N ASN A 296 11.68 -10.76 9.78
CA ASN A 296 12.52 -11.08 10.92
C ASN A 296 11.77 -10.95 12.24
N MET A 297 10.77 -10.06 12.35
CA MET A 297 9.93 -9.77 13.53
C MET A 297 9.12 -10.98 14.04
#